data_AF-A0A1V2UL04-F1
#
_entry.id   AF-A0A1V2UL04-F1
#
_cell.length_a   1.000
_cell.length_b   1.000
_cell.length_c   1.000
_cell.angle_alpha   90.00
_cell.angle_beta   90.00
_cell.angle_gamma   90.00
#
_symmetry.space_group_name_H-M   'P 1'
#
loop_
_entity.id
_entity.type
_entity.pdbx_description
1 polymer ?
#
loop_
_entity_poly.entity_id
_entity_poly.type
_entity_poly.pdbx_seq_one_letter_code
_entity_poly.pdbx_strand_id
1 'polypeptide(L)'
;MKKNKLKDERIVQVNNQIQSEAFLLLLVLLGTSIFVKSYLLEQPVSEVFTELLLLGVAFIYLLIRGSLIGHELIDQSKHAKKLRVLAVIVGSVFVSAVTGVRNYSLYHELYTGYFDPHFLAILGITFISSALFMSALVFLVSSVNRFGQKRLESKLEDENEEK
;
A
#
# COMPACT_ATOMS: atom_id res chain seq x y z
N MET A 1 32.31 -14.26 33.61
CA MET A 1 30.98 -14.90 33.48
C MET A 1 30.06 -14.00 32.66
N LYS A 2 29.78 -14.34 31.40
CA LYS A 2 28.76 -13.63 30.59
C LYS A 2 27.39 -13.90 31.21
N LYS A 3 26.77 -12.87 31.82
CA LYS A 3 25.37 -12.93 32.25
C LYS A 3 24.50 -12.94 30.99
N ASN A 4 24.19 -14.11 30.46
CA ASN A 4 23.07 -14.26 29.55
C ASN A 4 21.82 -13.97 30.37
N LYS A 5 21.33 -12.72 30.31
CA LYS A 5 20.02 -12.35 30.83
C LYS A 5 19.00 -13.10 29.96
N LEU A 6 18.58 -14.26 30.42
CA LEU A 6 17.36 -14.92 29.93
C LEU A 6 16.24 -13.88 30.03
N LYS A 7 15.89 -13.28 28.88
CA LYS A 7 14.73 -12.41 28.78
C LYS A 7 13.52 -13.32 28.67
N ASP A 8 12.56 -13.13 29.55
CA ASP A 8 11.29 -13.85 29.49
C ASP A 8 10.60 -13.54 28.16
N GLU A 9 10.28 -14.58 27.40
CA GLU A 9 9.62 -14.49 26.10
C GLU A 9 8.27 -13.79 26.21
N ARG A 10 7.56 -13.92 27.33
CA ARG A 10 6.28 -13.24 27.57
C ARG A 10 6.45 -11.73 27.61
N ILE A 11 7.51 -11.24 28.27
CA ILE A 11 7.80 -9.81 28.36
C ILE A 11 8.18 -9.26 26.98
N VAL A 12 8.94 -10.03 26.20
CA VAL A 12 9.29 -9.64 24.82
C VAL A 12 8.05 -9.60 23.93
N GLN A 13 7.15 -10.57 24.03
CA GLN A 13 5.91 -10.63 23.25
C GLN A 13 4.98 -9.45 23.57
N VAL A 14 4.76 -9.16 24.85
CA VAL A 14 3.95 -8.01 25.28
C VAL A 14 4.55 -6.69 24.79
N ASN A 15 5.87 -6.53 24.90
CA ASN A 15 6.54 -5.32 24.41
C ASN A 15 6.40 -5.16 22.88
N ASN A 16 6.55 -6.24 22.12
CA ASN A 16 6.37 -6.20 20.66
C ASN A 16 4.92 -5.88 20.27
N GLN A 17 3.94 -6.38 21.02
CA GLN A 17 2.53 -6.06 20.82
C GLN A 17 2.25 -4.58 21.05
N ILE A 18 2.69 -4.02 22.19
CA ILE A 18 2.51 -2.60 22.50
C ILE A 18 3.16 -1.71 21.43
N GLN A 19 4.36 -2.07 20.96
CA GLN A 19 5.03 -1.34 19.88
C GLN A 19 4.26 -1.41 18.55
N SER A 20 3.70 -2.58 18.21
CA SER A 20 2.87 -2.75 17.01
C SER A 20 1.58 -1.92 17.08
N GLU A 21 0.90 -1.93 18.23
CA GLU A 21 -0.31 -1.14 18.47
C GLU A 21 -0.02 0.37 18.41
N ALA A 22 1.05 0.83 19.06
CA ALA A 22 1.48 2.23 18.99
C ALA A 22 1.83 2.67 17.56
N PHE A 23 2.51 1.79 16.82
CA PHE A 23 2.84 2.05 15.41
C PHE A 23 1.58 2.11 14.52
N LEU A 24 0.60 1.22 14.74
CA LEU A 24 -0.67 1.27 14.03
C LEU A 24 -1.45 2.55 14.35
N LEU A 25 -1.50 2.95 15.62
CA LEU A 25 -2.10 4.23 16.03
C LEU A 25 -1.45 5.42 15.35
N LEU A 26 -0.11 5.45 15.26
CA LEU A 26 0.62 6.51 14.55
C LEU A 26 0.27 6.54 13.06
N LEU A 27 0.19 5.38 12.40
CA LEU A 27 -0.23 5.31 10.99
C LEU A 27 -1.65 5.83 10.78
N VAL A 28 -2.58 5.47 11.66
CA VAL A 28 -3.97 5.96 11.60
C VAL A 28 -4.00 7.48 11.77
N LEU A 29 -3.32 8.02 12.77
CA LEU A 29 -3.24 9.48 12.99
C LEU A 29 -2.62 10.21 11.81
N LEU A 30 -1.55 9.66 11.21
CA LEU A 30 -0.93 10.24 10.03
C LEU A 30 -1.88 10.23 8.82
N GLY A 31 -2.60 9.13 8.61
CA GLY A 31 -3.62 9.01 7.57
C GLY A 31 -4.78 9.99 7.77
N THR A 32 -5.25 10.15 9.02
CA THR A 32 -6.27 11.16 9.36
C THR A 32 -5.77 12.57 9.13
N SER A 33 -4.51 12.88 9.46
CA SER A 33 -3.90 14.19 9.20
C SER A 33 -3.91 14.51 7.69
N ILE A 34 -3.47 13.57 6.86
CA ILE A 34 -3.49 13.69 5.39
C ILE A 34 -4.92 13.95 4.90
N PHE A 35 -5.90 13.17 5.39
CA PHE A 35 -7.30 13.32 5.00
C PHE A 35 -7.86 14.71 5.35
N VAL A 36 -7.66 15.18 6.59
CA VAL A 36 -8.15 16.48 7.04
C VAL A 36 -7.52 17.62 6.22
N LYS A 37 -6.19 17.59 6.04
CA LYS A 37 -5.50 18.63 5.26
C LYS A 37 -5.94 18.65 3.79
N SER A 38 -6.12 17.47 3.19
CA SER A 38 -6.43 17.35 1.76
C SER A 38 -7.89 17.66 1.43
N TYR A 39 -8.83 17.20 2.27
CA TYR A 39 -10.27 17.26 1.97
C TYR A 39 -11.04 18.30 2.78
N LEU A 40 -10.68 18.55 4.05
CA LEU A 40 -11.39 19.53 4.88
C LEU A 40 -10.79 20.93 4.76
N LEU A 41 -9.47 21.02 4.65
CA LEU A 41 -8.72 22.28 4.59
C LEU A 41 -8.32 22.68 3.16
N GLU A 42 -8.59 21.83 2.16
CA GLU A 42 -8.26 22.04 0.74
C GLU A 42 -6.79 22.44 0.49
N GLN A 43 -5.88 21.98 1.36
CA GLN A 43 -4.47 22.35 1.27
C GLN A 43 -3.79 21.69 0.07
N PRO A 44 -2.84 22.38 -0.57
CA PRO A 44 -2.08 21.80 -1.67
C PRO A 44 -1.22 20.63 -1.19
N VAL A 45 -0.95 19.69 -2.09
CA VAL A 45 -0.17 18.46 -1.82
C VAL A 45 1.23 18.76 -1.27
N SER A 46 1.80 19.95 -1.57
CA SER A 46 3.07 20.41 -1.02
C SER A 46 3.07 20.49 0.51
N GLU A 47 1.94 20.85 1.13
CA GLU A 47 1.81 20.99 2.58
C GLU A 47 1.58 19.66 3.31
N VAL A 48 1.29 18.60 2.56
CA VAL A 48 1.06 17.23 3.05
C VAL A 48 2.21 16.29 2.65
N PHE A 49 3.23 16.82 1.97
CA PHE A 49 4.34 16.06 1.45
C PHE A 49 5.14 15.34 2.53
N THR A 50 5.31 15.97 3.70
CA THR A 50 6.04 15.39 4.83
C THR A 50 5.37 14.13 5.37
N GLU A 51 4.04 14.17 5.53
CA GLU A 51 3.24 13.04 6.00
C GLU A 51 3.23 11.92 4.97
N LEU A 52 3.12 12.26 3.68
CA LEU A 52 3.22 11.27 2.59
C LEU A 52 4.59 10.60 2.55
N LEU A 53 5.67 11.35 2.76
CA LEU A 53 7.03 10.81 2.82
C LEU A 53 7.20 9.86 4.00
N LEU A 54 6.76 10.26 5.19
CA LEU A 54 6.84 9.42 6.39
C LEU A 54 6.05 8.11 6.22
N LEU A 55 4.83 8.20 5.69
CA LEU A 55 4.00 7.03 5.41
C LEU A 55 4.65 6.12 4.36
N GLY A 56 5.20 6.71 3.30
CA GLY A 56 5.92 5.99 2.24
C GLY A 56 7.15 5.25 2.76
N VAL A 57 7.99 5.90 3.56
CA VAL A 57 9.18 5.29 4.16
C VAL A 57 8.79 4.15 5.10
N ALA A 58 7.77 4.36 5.95
CA ALA A 58 7.27 3.33 6.85
C ALA A 58 6.75 2.10 6.07
N PHE A 59 6.00 2.32 5.00
CA PHE A 59 5.48 1.26 4.15
C PHE A 59 6.60 0.48 3.45
N ILE A 60 7.56 1.17 2.84
CA ILE A 60 8.72 0.55 2.19
C ILE A 60 9.52 -0.29 3.20
N TYR A 61 9.73 0.24 4.40
CA TYR A 61 10.43 -0.46 5.46
C TYR A 61 9.74 -1.78 5.84
N LEU A 62 8.42 -1.74 6.03
CA LEU A 62 7.63 -2.94 6.34
C LEU A 62 7.68 -3.97 5.20
N LEU A 63 7.57 -3.53 3.94
CA LEU A 63 7.66 -4.42 2.79
C LEU A 63 9.01 -5.13 2.71
N ILE A 64 10.11 -4.37 2.82
CA ILE A 64 11.45 -4.95 2.75
C ILE A 64 11.70 -5.85 3.96
N ARG A 65 11.44 -5.38 5.17
CA ARG A 65 11.74 -6.13 6.39
C ARG A 65 10.85 -7.37 6.52
N GLY A 66 9.57 -7.27 6.19
CA GLY A 66 8.65 -8.41 6.16
C GLY A 66 9.12 -9.48 5.18
N SER A 67 9.51 -9.07 3.97
CA SER A 67 10.09 -9.98 2.98
C SER A 67 11.39 -10.64 3.46
N LEU A 68 12.30 -9.89 4.09
CA LEU A 68 13.58 -10.43 4.60
C LEU A 68 13.41 -11.45 5.73
N ILE A 69 12.34 -11.33 6.52
CA ILE A 69 11.98 -12.26 7.60
C ILE A 69 11.29 -13.51 7.04
N GLY A 70 10.88 -13.49 5.77
CA GLY A 70 10.12 -14.58 5.15
C GLY A 70 8.64 -14.55 5.51
N HIS A 71 8.13 -13.43 6.00
CA HIS A 71 6.70 -13.26 6.24
C HIS A 71 5.98 -13.17 4.87
N GLU A 72 4.97 -14.02 4.67
CA GLU A 72 4.14 -13.97 3.47
C GLU A 72 3.25 -12.72 3.51
N LEU A 73 3.72 -11.65 2.84
CA LEU A 73 3.02 -10.38 2.72
C LEU A 73 1.82 -10.47 1.80
N ILE A 74 1.85 -11.41 0.84
CA ILE A 74 0.77 -11.60 -0.12
C ILE A 74 0.41 -13.08 -0.20
N ASP A 75 -0.84 -13.38 0.13
CA ASP A 75 -1.44 -14.69 -0.11
C ASP A 75 -1.41 -15.03 -1.62
N GLN A 76 -0.75 -16.15 -1.94
CA GLN A 76 -0.62 -16.69 -3.29
C GLN A 76 -1.82 -17.52 -3.76
N SER A 77 -2.84 -17.71 -2.92
CA SER A 77 -4.05 -18.46 -3.24
C SER A 77 -4.76 -17.92 -4.48
N LYS A 78 -5.42 -18.81 -5.23
CA LYS A 78 -6.20 -18.45 -6.43
C LYS A 78 -7.29 -17.43 -6.09
N HIS A 79 -7.91 -17.57 -4.93
CA HIS A 79 -8.93 -16.64 -4.43
C HIS A 79 -8.34 -15.26 -4.13
N ALA A 80 -7.20 -15.17 -3.43
CA ALA A 80 -6.54 -13.90 -3.15
C ALA A 80 -6.05 -13.21 -4.43
N LYS A 81 -5.57 -13.96 -5.43
CA LYS A 81 -5.23 -13.40 -6.75
C LYS A 81 -6.44 -12.77 -7.44
N LYS A 82 -7.59 -13.46 -7.45
CA LYS A 82 -8.83 -12.92 -8.04
C LYS A 82 -9.30 -11.67 -7.29
N LEU A 83 -9.25 -11.69 -5.96
CA LEU A 83 -9.63 -10.54 -5.13
C LEU A 83 -8.72 -9.32 -5.39
N ARG A 84 -7.40 -9.54 -5.56
CA ARG A 84 -6.45 -8.48 -5.90
C ARG A 84 -6.76 -7.83 -7.25
N VAL A 85 -7.01 -8.64 -8.29
CA VAL A 85 -7.38 -8.12 -9.61
C VAL A 85 -8.69 -7.33 -9.52
N LEU A 86 -9.68 -7.86 -8.79
CA LEU A 86 -10.93 -7.14 -8.54
C LEU A 86 -10.70 -5.81 -7.81
N ALA A 87 -9.85 -5.79 -6.79
CA ALA A 87 -9.52 -4.58 -6.04
C ALA A 87 -8.84 -3.52 -6.94
N VAL A 88 -7.94 -3.93 -7.84
CA VAL A 88 -7.34 -3.02 -8.84
C VAL A 88 -8.40 -2.44 -9.76
N ILE A 89 -9.32 -3.27 -10.28
CA ILE A 89 -10.38 -2.79 -11.17
C ILE A 89 -11.31 -1.82 -10.44
N VAL A 90 -11.83 -2.21 -9.27
CA VAL A 90 -12.75 -1.39 -8.45
C VAL A 90 -12.08 -0.09 -8.03
N GLY A 91 -10.81 -0.14 -7.60
CA GLY A 91 -10.05 1.06 -7.27
C GLY A 91 -9.87 1.99 -8.47
N SER A 92 -9.66 1.44 -9.67
CA SER A 92 -9.45 2.24 -10.89
C SER A 92 -10.75 2.92 -11.32
N VAL A 93 -11.87 2.21 -11.21
CA VAL A 93 -13.20 2.78 -11.44
C VAL A 93 -13.46 3.90 -10.42
N PHE A 94 -13.18 3.67 -9.15
CA PHE A 94 -13.37 4.67 -8.09
C PHE A 94 -12.55 5.94 -8.33
N VAL A 95 -11.25 5.80 -8.63
CA VAL A 95 -10.36 6.92 -8.93
C VAL A 95 -10.83 7.68 -10.18
N SER A 96 -11.22 6.96 -11.24
CA SER A 96 -11.75 7.57 -12.46
C SER A 96 -13.06 8.32 -12.19
N ALA A 97 -13.98 7.77 -11.39
CA ALA A 97 -15.22 8.41 -11.03
C ALA A 97 -14.99 9.69 -10.21
N VAL A 98 -14.18 9.64 -9.16
CA VAL A 98 -13.86 10.82 -8.33
C VAL A 98 -13.18 11.91 -9.14
N THR A 99 -12.19 11.54 -9.96
CA THR A 99 -11.48 12.47 -10.83
C THR A 99 -12.39 13.05 -11.90
N GLY A 100 -13.30 12.23 -12.45
CA GLY A 100 -14.30 12.62 -13.41
C GLY A 100 -15.29 13.63 -12.86
N VAL A 101 -15.84 13.40 -11.66
CA VAL A 101 -16.73 14.35 -10.97
C VAL A 101 -16.01 15.68 -10.74
N ARG A 102 -14.76 15.64 -10.25
CA ARG A 102 -13.97 16.85 -10.03
C ARG A 102 -13.68 17.59 -11.34
N ASN A 103 -13.33 16.86 -12.39
CA ASN A 103 -13.05 17.43 -13.70
C ASN A 103 -14.31 18.07 -14.32
N TYR A 104 -15.45 17.39 -14.25
CA TYR A 104 -16.73 17.93 -14.71
C TYR A 104 -17.11 19.19 -13.94
N SER A 105 -16.97 19.19 -12.61
CA SER A 105 -17.27 20.37 -11.79
C SER A 105 -16.41 21.60 -12.13
N LEU A 106 -15.17 21.40 -12.57
CA LEU A 106 -14.24 22.49 -12.89
C LEU A 106 -14.31 22.96 -14.35
N TYR A 107 -14.68 22.07 -15.26
CA TYR A 107 -14.60 22.30 -16.71
C TYR A 107 -15.93 22.04 -17.42
N HIS A 108 -17.07 22.07 -16.72
CA HIS A 108 -18.37 21.74 -17.31
C HIS A 108 -18.69 22.58 -18.55
N GLU A 109 -18.20 23.82 -18.62
CA GLU A 109 -18.40 24.75 -19.74
C GLU A 109 -17.75 24.27 -21.05
N LEU A 110 -16.75 23.39 -20.95
CA LEU A 110 -16.07 22.80 -22.10
C LEU A 110 -16.79 21.57 -22.64
N TYR A 111 -17.86 21.11 -21.99
CA TYR A 111 -18.59 19.90 -22.36
C TYR A 111 -20.00 20.22 -22.86
N THR A 112 -20.40 19.53 -23.93
CA THR A 112 -21.74 19.65 -24.52
C THR A 112 -22.81 18.84 -23.76
N GLY A 113 -22.40 18.00 -22.81
CA GLY A 113 -23.27 17.21 -21.96
C GLY A 113 -22.55 16.05 -21.25
N TYR A 114 -23.31 15.20 -20.56
CA TYR A 114 -22.75 14.04 -19.84
C TYR A 114 -22.17 12.94 -20.74
N PHE A 115 -22.61 12.88 -22.00
CA PHE A 115 -22.11 11.93 -23.01
C PHE A 115 -21.16 12.60 -24.01
N ASP A 116 -20.56 13.72 -23.62
CA ASP A 116 -19.54 14.37 -24.44
C ASP A 116 -18.34 13.42 -24.66
N PRO A 117 -17.90 13.20 -25.91
CA PRO A 117 -16.76 12.33 -26.21
C PRO A 117 -15.47 12.73 -25.48
N HIS A 118 -15.23 14.02 -25.24
CA HIS A 118 -14.06 14.50 -24.51
C HIS A 118 -14.12 14.12 -23.04
N PHE A 119 -15.29 14.25 -22.42
CA PHE A 119 -15.50 13.83 -21.04
C PHE A 119 -15.33 12.32 -20.86
N LEU A 120 -15.91 11.52 -21.78
CA LEU A 120 -15.75 10.07 -21.79
C LEU A 120 -14.29 9.65 -22.02
N ALA A 121 -13.55 10.36 -22.87
CA ALA A 121 -12.13 10.12 -23.10
C ALA A 121 -11.30 10.36 -21.83
N ILE A 122 -11.58 11.43 -21.08
CA ILE A 122 -10.89 11.73 -19.82
C ILE A 122 -11.14 10.63 -18.78
N LEU A 123 -12.40 10.16 -18.65
CA LEU A 123 -12.75 9.03 -17.77
C LEU A 123 -11.99 7.76 -18.17
N GLY A 124 -11.97 7.43 -19.46
CA GLY A 124 -11.29 6.27 -20.00
C GLY A 124 -9.77 6.31 -19.79
N ILE A 125 -9.14 7.43 -20.12
CA ILE A 125 -7.69 7.63 -19.94
C ILE A 125 -7.32 7.55 -18.45
N THR A 126 -8.09 8.20 -17.58
CA THR A 126 -7.85 8.16 -16.13
C THR A 126 -8.02 6.75 -15.57
N PHE A 127 -9.02 6.00 -16.05
CA PHE A 127 -9.22 4.61 -15.67
C PHE A 127 -8.02 3.74 -16.09
N ILE A 128 -7.58 3.83 -17.35
CA ILE A 128 -6.45 3.03 -17.85
C ILE A 128 -5.16 3.40 -17.10
N SER A 129 -4.89 4.69 -16.92
CA SER A 129 -3.71 5.17 -16.21
C SER A 129 -3.69 4.68 -14.76
N SER A 130 -4.80 4.80 -14.03
CA SER A 130 -4.91 4.34 -12.64
C SER A 130 -4.81 2.80 -12.54
N ALA A 131 -5.40 2.05 -13.48
CA ALA A 131 -5.29 0.60 -13.52
C ALA A 131 -3.86 0.13 -13.76
N LEU A 132 -3.14 0.77 -14.69
CA LEU A 132 -1.73 0.48 -14.94
C LEU A 132 -0.88 0.80 -13.72
N PHE A 133 -1.09 1.96 -13.09
CA PHE A 133 -0.36 2.37 -11.90
C PHE A 133 -0.58 1.41 -10.73
N MET A 134 -1.83 1.07 -10.42
CA MET A 134 -2.13 0.12 -9.34
C MET A 134 -1.63 -1.28 -9.64
N SER A 135 -1.70 -1.73 -10.89
CA SER A 135 -1.11 -3.01 -11.31
C SER A 135 0.41 -3.03 -11.09
N ALA A 136 1.09 -1.93 -11.42
CA ALA A 136 2.52 -1.78 -11.19
C ALA A 136 2.86 -1.82 -9.70
N LEU A 137 2.08 -1.16 -8.83
CA LEU A 137 2.25 -1.24 -7.38
C LEU A 137 2.09 -2.67 -6.86
N VAL A 138 1.01 -3.37 -7.24
CA VAL A 138 0.81 -4.78 -6.85
C VAL A 138 1.95 -5.66 -7.35
N PHE A 139 2.45 -5.42 -8.56
CA PHE A 139 3.59 -6.14 -9.12
C PHE A 139 4.86 -5.92 -8.30
N LEU A 140 5.16 -4.68 -7.89
CA LEU A 140 6.32 -4.37 -7.03
C LEU A 140 6.25 -5.11 -5.69
N VAL A 141 5.10 -5.03 -5.01
CA VAL A 141 4.91 -5.74 -3.72
C VAL A 141 5.06 -7.25 -3.92
N SER A 142 4.50 -7.81 -5.00
CA SER A 142 4.59 -9.24 -5.30
C SER A 142 6.01 -9.70 -5.61
N SER A 143 6.80 -8.85 -6.28
CA SER A 143 8.21 -9.10 -6.58
C SER A 143 9.04 -9.15 -5.31
N VAL A 144 8.83 -8.19 -4.40
CA VAL A 144 9.49 -8.16 -3.09
C VAL A 144 9.10 -9.37 -2.25
N ASN A 145 7.82 -9.76 -2.24
CA ASN A 145 7.36 -10.97 -1.53
C ASN A 145 8.02 -12.23 -2.09
N ARG A 146 8.07 -12.40 -3.41
CA ARG A 146 8.68 -13.56 -4.06
C ARG A 146 10.19 -13.64 -3.80
N PHE A 147 10.87 -12.50 -3.76
CA PHE A 147 12.29 -12.45 -3.38
C PHE A 147 12.52 -12.94 -1.95
N GLY A 148 11.67 -12.49 -1.01
CA GLY A 148 11.72 -12.92 0.38
C GLY A 148 11.50 -14.42 0.56
N GLN A 149 10.46 -14.96 -0.10
CA GLN A 149 10.15 -16.40 -0.07
C GLN A 149 11.29 -17.25 -0.64
N LYS A 150 11.83 -16.91 -1.82
CA LYS A 150 12.97 -17.64 -2.42
C LYS A 150 14.20 -17.68 -1.52
N ARG A 151 14.50 -16.56 -0.84
CA ARG A 151 15.62 -16.48 0.08
C ARG A 151 15.40 -17.31 1.35
N LEU A 152 14.16 -17.46 1.79
CA LEU A 152 13.83 -18.33 2.92
C LEU A 152 13.96 -19.80 2.50
N GLU A 153 13.41 -20.17 1.35
CA GLU A 153 13.50 -21.51 0.78
C GLU A 153 14.96 -21.95 0.65
N SER A 154 15.83 -21.11 0.06
CA SER A 154 17.26 -21.46 -0.10
C SER A 154 17.97 -21.69 1.23
N LYS A 155 17.67 -20.89 2.26
CA LYS A 155 18.26 -21.06 3.60
C LYS A 155 17.83 -22.35 4.26
N LEU A 156 16.58 -22.77 4.04
CA LEU A 156 16.06 -24.02 4.58
C LEU A 156 16.67 -25.23 3.87
N GLU A 157 16.94 -25.13 2.57
CA GLU A 157 17.66 -26.16 1.81
C GLU A 157 19.09 -26.32 2.32
N ASP A 158 19.84 -25.22 2.46
CA ASP A 158 21.21 -25.22 3.00
C ASP A 158 21.27 -25.86 4.41
N GLU A 159 20.35 -25.49 5.31
CA GLU A 159 20.28 -26.05 6.68
C GLU A 159 19.92 -27.56 6.72
N ASN A 160 19.24 -28.06 5.68
CA ASN A 160 18.90 -29.48 5.58
C ASN A 160 20.01 -30.31 4.93
N GLU A 161 20.84 -29.72 4.06
CA GLU A 161 22.01 -30.37 3.46
C GLU A 161 23.20 -30.47 4.42
N GLU A 162 23.31 -29.57 5.42
CA GLU A 162 24.35 -29.59 6.45
C GLU A 162 24.09 -30.59 7.61
N LYS A 163 22.93 -31.28 7.62
CA LYS A 163 22.54 -32.28 8.65
C LYS A 163 22.71 -33.71 8.17
#